data_AF-A0A7X1P333-F1
#
_entry.id   AF-A0A7X1P333-F1
#
_cell.length_a   1.000
_cell.length_b   1.000
_cell.length_c   1.000
_cell.angle_alpha   90.00
_cell.angle_beta   90.00
_cell.angle_gamma   90.00
#
_symmetry.space_group_name_H-M   'P 1'
#
loop_
_entity.id
_entity.type
_entity.pdbx_description
1 polymer ?
#
loop_
_entity_poly.entity_id
_entity_poly.type
_entity_poly.pdbx_seq_one_letter_code
_entity_poly.pdbx_strand_id
1 'polypeptide(L)'
;MCRTSIRLRRSTSDRFRDAKANVIPAQAGIQDWRRLHPCSAVSIFPGLPPARERRQVRGPELETGIVPGAPITRILGIDPGLRTTGYGVLDRDGNRLVYVASGCVRSVGSELPVRLKSILEGLSEVIARHAPHQVAIEQVFVNVNPQSTLLLGQARGTAICAAVLSGLPVAEYTALQIKQAVVGTGHAAKGQVQEMVRRLLSLAAAPGADAADALACAICHAHGGQGLGRFATAGYRLKRGRLVARGTAA
;
A
#
# COMPACT_ATOMS: atom_id res chain seq x y z
N MET A 1 58.06 -46.96 -20.79
CA MET A 1 58.94 -46.49 -19.69
C MET A 1 58.37 -45.18 -19.17
N CYS A 2 58.24 -44.83 -17.89
CA CYS A 2 58.20 -45.48 -16.59
C CYS A 2 57.82 -44.33 -15.61
N ARG A 3 56.94 -44.60 -14.63
CA ARG A 3 56.77 -43.91 -13.32
C ARG A 3 56.14 -42.50 -13.23
N THR A 4 54.87 -42.51 -12.86
CA THR A 4 54.28 -42.03 -11.58
C THR A 4 55.16 -41.16 -10.66
N SER A 5 54.64 -40.00 -10.24
CA SER A 5 54.59 -39.64 -8.81
C SER A 5 53.58 -38.51 -8.53
N ILE A 6 52.60 -38.83 -7.69
CA ILE A 6 51.74 -37.91 -6.94
C ILE A 6 52.55 -37.43 -5.73
N ARG A 7 52.49 -36.13 -5.41
CA ARG A 7 52.78 -35.65 -4.05
C ARG A 7 51.85 -34.49 -3.66
N LEU A 8 50.94 -34.81 -2.73
CA LEU A 8 50.20 -33.87 -1.88
C LEU A 8 51.17 -33.07 -0.99
N ARG A 9 50.84 -31.80 -0.70
CA ARG A 9 50.42 -31.33 0.65
C ARG A 9 50.53 -29.80 0.81
N ARG A 10 49.48 -29.25 1.44
CA ARG A 10 49.47 -28.11 2.39
C ARG A 10 49.81 -26.74 1.78
N SER A 11 49.35 -25.60 2.27
CA SER A 11 48.37 -25.17 3.27
C SER A 11 48.52 -23.65 3.21
N THR A 12 47.72 -22.93 2.42
CA THR A 12 47.75 -21.46 2.44
C THR A 12 46.88 -20.95 3.59
N SER A 13 47.35 -21.25 4.80
CA SER A 13 46.98 -20.60 6.04
C SER A 13 48.10 -19.60 6.36
N ASP A 14 48.08 -18.44 5.72
CA ASP A 14 48.77 -17.24 6.20
C ASP A 14 48.46 -16.08 5.26
N ARG A 15 47.33 -15.43 5.53
CA ARG A 15 47.08 -14.02 5.20
C ARG A 15 45.75 -13.57 5.82
N PHE A 16 45.59 -13.73 7.13
CA PHE A 16 44.50 -13.07 7.88
C PHE A 16 44.81 -13.03 9.38
N ARG A 17 45.91 -12.36 9.74
CA ARG A 17 46.16 -11.86 11.10
C ARG A 17 46.92 -10.54 10.97
N ASP A 18 46.17 -9.45 11.06
CA ASP A 18 46.53 -8.24 11.81
C ASP A 18 45.52 -7.12 11.51
N ALA A 19 44.43 -7.15 12.28
CA ALA A 19 43.63 -5.98 12.62
C ALA A 19 42.88 -6.31 13.91
N LYS A 20 43.60 -6.26 15.03
CA LYS A 20 43.01 -6.29 16.36
C LYS A 20 42.15 -5.04 16.54
N ALA A 21 40.92 -5.30 16.97
CA ALA A 21 40.15 -4.52 17.94
C ALA A 21 40.14 -3.00 17.78
N ASN A 22 39.07 -2.49 17.18
CA ASN A 22 38.45 -1.26 17.71
C ASN A 22 36.97 -1.55 17.97
N VAL A 23 36.75 -2.27 19.06
CA VAL A 23 35.46 -2.43 19.71
C VAL A 23 35.14 -1.09 20.36
N ILE A 24 34.20 -0.34 19.80
CA ILE A 24 33.64 0.82 20.49
C ILE A 24 32.85 0.28 21.69
N PRO A 25 33.14 0.69 22.93
CA PRO A 25 32.41 0.22 24.10
C PRO A 25 30.99 0.79 24.08
N ALA A 26 30.01 -0.11 23.97
CA ALA A 26 28.60 0.19 24.21
C ALA A 26 28.35 0.28 25.73
N GLN A 27 28.93 1.28 26.39
CA GLN A 27 28.58 1.66 27.75
C GLN A 27 28.66 3.18 27.87
N ALA A 28 27.59 3.85 27.44
CA ALA A 28 27.27 5.22 27.83
C ALA A 28 25.76 5.30 28.13
N GLY A 29 25.45 5.22 29.42
CA GLY A 29 24.29 5.83 30.09
C GLY A 29 22.93 5.82 29.40
N ILE A 30 22.10 4.84 29.76
CA ILE A 30 20.64 4.99 29.83
C ILE A 30 20.33 5.95 31.00
N GLN A 31 20.56 7.26 30.86
CA GLN A 31 20.05 8.28 31.79
C GLN A 31 20.11 9.68 31.14
N ASP A 32 19.21 10.05 30.20
CA ASP A 32 18.68 11.45 30.13
C ASP A 32 17.56 11.77 29.09
N TRP A 33 16.85 10.80 28.55
CA TRP A 33 15.61 10.99 27.78
C TRP A 33 14.44 11.74 28.47
N ARG A 34 14.52 12.06 29.77
CA ARG A 34 13.46 12.75 30.53
C ARG A 34 13.61 14.28 30.61
N ARG A 35 14.67 14.88 30.04
CA ARG A 35 14.92 16.34 30.14
C ARG A 35 14.50 17.19 28.93
N LEU A 36 14.00 16.60 27.85
CA LEU A 36 13.62 17.37 26.65
C LEU A 36 12.12 17.56 26.41
N HIS A 37 11.26 17.06 27.30
CA HIS A 37 9.83 17.42 27.28
C HIS A 37 9.31 17.53 28.71
N PRO A 38 8.98 18.74 29.22
CA PRO A 38 8.13 18.82 30.39
C PRO A 38 6.74 18.34 29.96
N CYS A 39 6.41 17.10 30.33
CA CYS A 39 5.02 16.67 30.47
C CYS A 39 4.40 17.50 31.59
N SER A 40 3.81 18.65 31.25
CA SER A 40 2.72 19.21 32.02
C SER A 40 1.42 18.61 31.48
N ALA A 41 0.71 17.91 32.35
CA ALA A 41 -0.67 17.54 32.16
C ALA A 41 -1.48 18.76 31.67
N VAL A 42 -2.13 18.65 30.52
CA VAL A 42 -3.14 19.61 30.06
C VAL A 42 -4.42 18.84 29.77
N SER A 43 -5.26 18.84 30.81
CA SER A 43 -6.71 18.99 30.82
C SER A 43 -7.51 18.54 29.60
N ILE A 44 -8.22 17.44 29.83
CA ILE A 44 -9.55 17.09 29.35
C ILE A 44 -10.43 18.36 29.22
N PHE A 45 -10.95 18.61 28.00
CA PHE A 45 -12.05 19.53 27.64
C PHE A 45 -12.13 20.92 28.32
N PRO A 46 -11.79 22.02 27.63
CA PRO A 46 -12.33 23.32 27.97
C PRO A 46 -13.76 23.46 27.41
N GLY A 47 -14.72 23.62 28.34
CA GLY A 47 -16.00 24.33 28.21
C GLY A 47 -16.74 24.31 26.87
N LEU A 48 -17.89 23.64 26.86
CA LEU A 48 -18.97 23.88 25.91
C LEU A 48 -19.37 25.37 25.93
N PRO A 49 -19.35 26.10 24.82
CA PRO A 49 -19.83 27.49 24.78
C PRO A 49 -21.36 27.53 24.99
N PRO A 50 -21.90 28.57 25.64
CA PRO A 50 -23.34 28.72 25.79
C PRO A 50 -24.03 28.87 24.43
N ALA A 51 -25.25 28.34 24.34
CA ALA A 51 -26.10 28.38 23.16
C ALA A 51 -26.27 29.82 22.66
N ARG A 52 -25.56 30.17 21.58
CA ARG A 52 -25.74 31.45 20.89
C ARG A 52 -27.02 31.42 20.08
N GLU A 53 -27.82 32.44 20.38
CA GLU A 53 -29.06 32.89 19.77
C GLU A 53 -29.19 32.60 18.27
N ARG A 54 -30.37 32.09 17.89
CA ARG A 54 -30.77 31.81 16.50
C ARG A 54 -30.76 33.10 15.70
N ARG A 55 -29.61 33.45 15.11
CA ARG A 55 -29.57 34.44 14.04
C ARG A 55 -30.08 33.76 12.77
N GLN A 56 -31.24 34.22 12.30
CA GLN A 56 -31.82 33.85 11.03
C GLN A 56 -30.85 34.24 9.91
N VAL A 57 -30.03 33.28 9.48
CA VAL A 57 -29.20 33.44 8.28
C VAL A 57 -30.17 33.33 7.10
N ARG A 58 -30.43 34.47 6.45
CA ARG A 58 -31.10 34.49 5.14
C ARG A 58 -30.30 33.58 4.21
N GLY A 59 -30.97 32.58 3.65
CA GLY A 59 -30.34 31.57 2.78
C GLY A 59 -29.67 32.23 1.59
N PRO A 60 -28.57 31.66 1.07
CA PRO A 60 -28.08 32.08 -0.23
C PRO A 60 -29.13 31.67 -1.28
N GLU A 61 -29.45 32.65 -2.11
CA GLU A 61 -30.28 32.56 -3.30
C GLU A 61 -29.89 31.33 -4.14
N LEU A 62 -30.91 30.65 -4.66
CA LEU A 62 -30.78 29.56 -5.63
C LEU A 62 -30.24 30.12 -6.94
N GLU A 63 -28.91 30.27 -7.04
CA GLU A 63 -28.27 30.43 -8.34
C GLU A 63 -28.24 29.06 -9.02
N THR A 64 -29.07 28.93 -10.06
CA THR A 64 -29.04 27.86 -11.06
C THR A 64 -27.74 27.92 -11.85
N GLY A 65 -26.64 27.49 -11.23
CA GLY A 65 -25.38 27.20 -11.90
C GLY A 65 -25.30 25.71 -12.20
N ILE A 66 -25.20 25.35 -13.47
CA ILE A 66 -24.73 24.02 -13.87
C ILE A 66 -23.32 23.88 -13.28
N VAL A 67 -23.17 23.09 -12.21
CA VAL A 67 -21.85 22.73 -11.69
C VAL A 67 -21.10 21.98 -12.79
N PRO A 68 -19.91 22.42 -13.23
CA PRO A 68 -19.09 21.65 -14.15
C PRO A 68 -18.76 20.31 -13.49
N GLY A 69 -18.61 19.26 -14.32
CA GLY A 69 -18.56 17.85 -13.93
C GLY A 69 -17.79 17.53 -12.64
N ALA A 70 -18.25 16.48 -11.94
CA ALA A 70 -17.68 16.00 -10.68
C ALA A 70 -16.13 16.02 -10.70
N PRO A 71 -15.48 16.48 -9.61
CA PRO A 71 -14.04 16.69 -9.59
C PRO A 71 -13.28 15.42 -9.91
N ILE A 72 -12.26 15.54 -10.76
CA ILE A 72 -11.37 14.45 -11.13
C ILE A 72 -10.69 13.93 -9.86
N THR A 73 -10.94 12.67 -9.53
CA THR A 73 -10.37 12.02 -8.35
C THR A 73 -9.17 11.16 -8.76
N ARG A 74 -7.96 11.61 -8.40
CA ARG A 74 -6.74 10.82 -8.58
C ARG A 74 -6.61 9.72 -7.53
N ILE A 75 -6.41 8.49 -7.96
CA ILE A 75 -6.31 7.29 -7.12
C ILE A 75 -4.96 6.62 -7.34
N LEU A 76 -4.29 6.27 -6.26
CA LEU A 76 -3.07 5.47 -6.25
C LEU A 76 -3.40 4.04 -5.79
N GLY A 77 -3.22 3.06 -6.66
CA GLY A 77 -3.25 1.63 -6.32
C GLY A 77 -1.86 1.12 -5.96
N ILE A 78 -1.77 0.27 -4.94
CA ILE A 78 -0.52 -0.35 -4.48
C ILE A 78 -0.70 -1.86 -4.35
N ASP A 79 0.20 -2.60 -4.99
CA ASP A 79 0.40 -4.05 -4.79
C ASP A 79 1.69 -4.25 -3.96
N PRO A 80 1.57 -4.42 -2.63
CA PRO A 80 2.71 -4.45 -1.73
C PRO A 80 3.51 -5.74 -1.89
N GLY A 81 4.84 -5.61 -2.00
CA GLY A 81 5.75 -6.74 -2.02
C GLY A 81 7.13 -6.39 -1.46
N LEU A 82 7.72 -7.31 -0.71
CA LEU A 82 8.97 -7.03 0.01
C LEU A 82 10.15 -6.71 -0.93
N ARG A 83 10.21 -7.35 -2.11
CA ARG A 83 11.27 -7.12 -3.10
C ARG A 83 10.88 -6.07 -4.12
N THR A 84 9.63 -6.14 -4.56
CA THR A 84 9.04 -5.28 -5.59
C THR A 84 7.65 -4.92 -5.10
N THR A 85 7.37 -3.62 -4.98
CA THR A 85 6.03 -3.10 -4.70
C THR A 85 5.53 -2.41 -5.96
N GLY A 86 4.44 -2.91 -6.54
CA GLY A 86 3.79 -2.32 -7.70
C GLY A 86 3.01 -1.08 -7.33
N TYR A 87 3.00 -0.07 -8.22
CA TYR A 87 2.12 1.08 -8.09
C TYR A 87 1.44 1.43 -9.42
N GLY A 88 0.21 1.95 -9.32
CA GLY A 88 -0.57 2.43 -10.45
C GLY A 88 -1.34 3.68 -10.07
N VAL A 89 -1.29 4.70 -10.91
CA VAL A 89 -2.00 5.97 -10.72
C VAL A 89 -2.99 6.14 -11.86
N LEU A 90 -4.23 6.42 -11.51
CA LEU A 90 -5.28 6.76 -12.46
C LEU A 90 -6.10 7.94 -11.97
N ASP A 91 -6.68 8.65 -12.91
CA ASP A 91 -7.64 9.71 -12.68
C ASP A 91 -9.04 9.17 -12.98
N ARG A 92 -9.97 9.42 -12.06
CA ARG A 92 -11.40 9.12 -12.24
C ARG A 92 -12.14 10.41 -12.53
N ASP A 93 -12.66 10.52 -13.74
CA ASP A 93 -13.51 11.62 -14.21
C ASP A 93 -14.93 11.09 -14.44
N GLY A 94 -15.80 11.26 -13.45
CA GLY A 94 -17.12 10.64 -13.43
C GLY A 94 -17.05 9.10 -13.53
N ASN A 95 -17.40 8.57 -14.71
CA ASN A 95 -17.34 7.15 -15.05
C ASN A 95 -16.14 6.75 -15.92
N ARG A 96 -15.34 7.74 -16.36
CA ARG A 96 -14.16 7.52 -17.18
C ARG A 96 -12.94 7.33 -16.28
N LEU A 97 -12.12 6.34 -16.62
CA LEU A 97 -10.81 6.11 -16.00
C LEU A 97 -9.72 6.53 -16.98
N VAL A 98 -8.75 7.28 -16.49
CA VAL A 98 -7.63 7.79 -17.29
C VAL A 98 -6.33 7.34 -16.64
N TYR A 99 -5.51 6.62 -17.40
CA TYR A 99 -4.18 6.24 -16.94
C TYR A 99 -3.28 7.47 -16.76
N VAL A 100 -2.57 7.53 -15.63
CA VAL A 100 -1.61 8.60 -15.33
C VAL A 100 -0.18 8.04 -15.33
N ALA A 101 0.07 7.02 -14.51
CA ALA A 101 1.39 6.43 -14.36
C ALA A 101 1.30 5.03 -13.77
N SER A 102 2.34 4.22 -13.95
CA SER A 102 2.51 2.94 -13.25
C SER A 102 3.97 2.57 -13.22
N GLY A 103 4.33 1.68 -12.30
CA GLY A 103 5.69 1.21 -12.17
C GLY A 103 5.86 0.29 -10.97
N CYS A 104 7.09 0.14 -10.53
CA CYS A 104 7.42 -0.62 -9.34
C CYS A 104 8.53 0.07 -8.53
N VAL A 105 8.37 0.04 -7.21
CA VAL A 105 9.42 0.39 -6.25
C VAL A 105 10.17 -0.90 -5.94
N ARG A 106 11.45 -0.96 -6.31
CA ARG A 106 12.33 -2.09 -6.01
C ARG A 106 13.06 -1.81 -4.70
N SER A 107 12.86 -2.66 -3.70
CA SER A 107 13.52 -2.51 -2.41
C SER A 107 15.04 -2.71 -2.55
N VAL A 108 15.84 -1.86 -1.93
CA VAL A 108 17.29 -2.04 -1.83
C VAL A 108 17.73 -2.52 -0.45
N GLY A 109 18.88 -3.19 -0.38
CA GLY A 109 19.47 -3.68 0.87
C GLY A 109 19.28 -5.18 1.14
N SER A 110 20.17 -5.72 1.99
CA SER A 110 20.12 -7.11 2.45
C SER A 110 19.13 -7.28 3.61
N GLU A 111 19.18 -6.34 4.56
CA GLU A 111 18.41 -6.40 5.80
C GLU A 111 16.98 -5.91 5.63
N LEU A 112 16.05 -6.58 6.33
CA LEU A 112 14.62 -6.26 6.29
C LEU A 112 14.32 -4.79 6.63
N PRO A 113 14.85 -4.17 7.71
CA PRO A 113 14.56 -2.77 8.03
C PRO A 113 14.97 -1.80 6.91
N VAL A 114 16.10 -2.08 6.25
CA VAL A 114 16.60 -1.26 5.13
C VAL A 114 15.68 -1.39 3.91
N ARG A 115 15.17 -2.59 3.63
CA ARG A 115 14.18 -2.80 2.57
C ARG A 115 12.87 -2.07 2.85
N LEU A 116 12.36 -2.15 4.08
CA LEU A 116 11.13 -1.44 4.47
C LEU A 116 11.32 0.08 4.35
N LYS A 117 12.46 0.61 4.80
CA LYS A 117 12.80 2.02 4.59
C LYS A 117 12.79 2.40 3.10
N SER A 118 13.43 1.59 2.25
CA SER A 118 13.46 1.84 0.80
C SER A 118 12.06 1.81 0.16
N ILE A 119 11.16 0.92 0.61
CA ILE A 119 9.77 0.89 0.16
C ILE A 119 9.04 2.17 0.61
N LEU A 120 9.20 2.57 1.87
CA LEU A 120 8.58 3.78 2.43
C LEU A 120 9.00 5.03 1.65
N GLU A 121 10.30 5.21 1.43
CA GLU A 121 10.86 6.36 0.70
C GLU A 121 10.39 6.37 -0.76
N GLY A 122 10.46 5.22 -1.44
CA GLY A 122 10.02 5.12 -2.84
C GLY A 122 8.53 5.38 -3.02
N LEU A 123 7.67 4.88 -2.12
CA LEU A 123 6.24 5.19 -2.16
C LEU A 123 5.95 6.65 -1.80
N SER A 124 6.71 7.24 -0.87
CA SER A 124 6.59 8.66 -0.54
C SER A 124 6.95 9.54 -1.74
N GLU A 125 7.96 9.16 -2.52
CA GLU A 125 8.31 9.84 -3.77
C GLU A 125 7.18 9.75 -4.81
N VAL A 126 6.58 8.56 -4.98
CA VAL A 126 5.44 8.35 -5.88
C VAL A 126 4.25 9.23 -5.46
N ILE A 127 3.94 9.27 -4.16
CA ILE A 127 2.87 10.10 -3.61
C ILE A 127 3.16 11.59 -3.86
N ALA A 128 4.37 12.06 -3.54
CA ALA A 128 4.75 13.45 -3.73
C ALA A 128 4.71 13.86 -5.21
N ARG A 129 5.17 12.98 -6.11
CA ARG A 129 5.20 13.23 -7.56
C ARG A 129 3.82 13.32 -8.19
N HIS A 130 2.91 12.43 -7.78
CA HIS A 130 1.61 12.29 -8.44
C HIS A 130 0.45 12.96 -7.70
N ALA A 131 0.63 13.34 -6.43
CA ALA A 131 -0.38 13.98 -5.58
C ALA A 131 -1.76 13.29 -5.68
N PRO A 132 -1.86 11.98 -5.37
CA PRO A 132 -3.15 11.29 -5.37
C PRO A 132 -4.05 11.83 -4.25
N HIS A 133 -5.37 11.67 -4.42
CA HIS A 133 -6.35 12.05 -3.41
C HIS A 133 -6.69 10.88 -2.48
N GLN A 134 -6.54 9.64 -2.97
CA GLN A 134 -6.91 8.42 -2.25
C GLN A 134 -5.96 7.28 -2.62
N VAL A 135 -5.77 6.33 -1.70
CA VAL A 135 -4.92 5.16 -1.90
C VAL A 135 -5.74 3.88 -1.76
N ALA A 136 -5.57 2.95 -2.70
CA ALA A 136 -6.13 1.61 -2.68
C ALA A 136 -4.99 0.59 -2.49
N ILE A 137 -5.11 -0.29 -1.51
CA ILE A 137 -4.07 -1.29 -1.20
C ILE A 137 -4.67 -2.69 -1.22
N GLU A 138 -3.98 -3.64 -1.87
CA GLU A 138 -4.38 -5.04 -1.81
C GLU A 138 -4.21 -5.62 -0.40
N GLN A 139 -5.25 -6.33 0.06
CA GLN A 139 -5.19 -7.16 1.26
C GLN A 139 -4.51 -8.48 0.95
N VAL A 140 -3.45 -8.75 1.69
CA VAL A 140 -2.70 -9.98 1.62
C VAL A 140 -3.34 -11.02 2.55
N PHE A 141 -3.78 -12.14 2.01
CA PHE A 141 -4.20 -13.30 2.82
C PHE A 141 -3.03 -14.22 3.12
N VAL A 142 -3.12 -14.88 4.28
CA VAL A 142 -2.18 -15.90 4.76
C VAL A 142 -1.87 -16.93 3.68
N ASN A 143 -0.61 -16.96 3.26
CA ASN A 143 -0.09 -17.94 2.32
C ASN A 143 0.25 -19.25 3.07
N VAL A 144 0.52 -20.32 2.33
CA VAL A 144 0.90 -21.64 2.89
C VAL A 144 2.13 -21.54 3.80
N ASN A 145 3.01 -20.57 3.54
CA ASN A 145 4.18 -20.30 4.38
C ASN A 145 3.94 -19.08 5.31
N PRO A 146 3.93 -19.28 6.64
CA PRO A 146 3.70 -18.21 7.60
C PRO A 146 4.83 -17.17 7.63
N GLN A 147 6.08 -17.56 7.35
CA GLN A 147 7.22 -16.62 7.34
C GLN A 147 7.11 -15.60 6.20
N SER A 148 6.81 -16.07 4.98
CA SER A 148 6.64 -15.16 3.85
C SER A 148 5.43 -14.26 4.02
N THR A 149 4.36 -14.76 4.64
CA THR A 149 3.18 -13.97 4.99
C THR A 149 3.53 -12.85 5.97
N LEU A 150 4.32 -13.13 7.01
CA LEU A 150 4.71 -12.12 7.99
C LEU A 150 5.54 -11.00 7.34
N LEU A 151 6.50 -11.37 6.50
CA LEU A 151 7.34 -10.43 5.74
C LEU A 151 6.51 -9.57 4.78
N LEU A 152 5.54 -10.18 4.10
CA LEU A 152 4.64 -9.48 3.20
C LEU A 152 3.71 -8.53 3.97
N GLY A 153 3.25 -8.94 5.16
CA GLY A 153 2.49 -8.10 6.08
C GLY A 153 3.27 -6.85 6.52
N GLN A 154 4.59 -6.97 6.73
CA GLN A 154 5.46 -5.83 7.04
C GLN A 154 5.63 -4.87 5.86
N ALA A 155 5.80 -5.39 4.64
CA ALA A 155 5.85 -4.57 3.42
C ALA A 155 4.51 -3.82 3.21
N ARG A 156 3.38 -4.52 3.39
CA ARG A 156 2.05 -3.90 3.34
C ARG A 156 1.86 -2.84 4.42
N GLY A 157 2.25 -3.12 5.67
CA GLY A 157 2.19 -2.14 6.76
C GLY A 157 2.99 -0.88 6.43
N THR A 158 4.17 -1.05 5.82
CA THR A 158 5.00 0.05 5.33
C THR A 158 4.30 0.89 4.26
N ALA A 159 3.61 0.25 3.31
CA ALA A 159 2.84 0.96 2.29
C ALA A 159 1.68 1.78 2.88
N ILE A 160 0.97 1.23 3.87
CA ILE A 160 -0.07 1.95 4.62
C ILE A 160 0.54 3.16 5.34
N CYS A 161 1.68 2.98 6.02
CA CYS A 161 2.38 4.08 6.68
C CYS A 161 2.76 5.20 5.69
N ALA A 162 3.27 4.86 4.50
CA ALA A 162 3.60 5.86 3.47
C ALA A 162 2.40 6.75 3.11
N ALA A 163 1.23 6.12 2.91
CA ALA A 163 -0.01 6.81 2.56
C ALA A 163 -0.54 7.69 3.71
N VAL A 164 -0.60 7.13 4.93
CA VAL A 164 -1.15 7.83 6.10
C VAL A 164 -0.25 8.98 6.56
N LEU A 165 1.08 8.82 6.49
CA LEU A 165 2.02 9.92 6.76
C LEU A 165 1.86 11.09 5.79
N SER A 166 1.36 10.81 4.58
CA SER A 166 1.03 11.82 3.57
C SER A 166 -0.39 12.38 3.70
N GLY A 167 -1.14 12.01 4.75
CA GLY A 167 -2.51 12.48 4.99
C GLY A 167 -3.57 11.88 4.07
N LEU A 168 -3.28 10.76 3.39
CA LEU A 168 -4.17 10.17 2.41
C LEU A 168 -5.12 9.13 3.02
N PRO A 169 -6.40 9.11 2.63
CA PRO A 169 -7.31 8.03 2.98
C PRO A 169 -6.88 6.73 2.29
N VAL A 170 -6.89 5.64 3.04
CA VAL A 170 -6.51 4.30 2.57
C VAL A 170 -7.74 3.40 2.56
N ALA A 171 -8.03 2.82 1.40
CA ALA A 171 -9.01 1.76 1.22
C ALA A 171 -8.32 0.43 0.92
N GLU A 172 -8.90 -0.65 1.40
CA GLU A 172 -8.32 -1.98 1.29
C GLU A 172 -9.23 -2.94 0.53
N TYR A 173 -8.63 -3.76 -0.34
CA TYR A 173 -9.38 -4.70 -1.19
C TYR A 173 -8.74 -6.07 -1.21
N THR A 174 -9.55 -7.11 -1.05
CA THR A 174 -9.13 -8.49 -1.26
C THR A 174 -8.84 -8.77 -2.74
N ALA A 175 -7.93 -9.70 -3.03
CA ALA A 175 -7.69 -10.19 -4.39
C ALA A 175 -8.99 -10.62 -5.11
N LEU A 176 -9.96 -11.17 -4.36
CA LEU A 176 -11.26 -11.56 -4.89
C LEU A 176 -12.07 -10.33 -5.33
N GLN A 177 -12.14 -9.29 -4.49
CA GLN A 177 -12.84 -8.04 -4.82
C GLN A 177 -12.22 -7.35 -6.04
N ILE A 178 -10.88 -7.32 -6.11
CA ILE A 178 -10.16 -6.75 -7.26
C ILE A 178 -10.53 -7.51 -8.55
N LYS A 179 -10.42 -8.84 -8.54
CA LYS A 179 -10.78 -9.67 -9.70
C LYS A 179 -12.25 -9.54 -10.10
N GLN A 180 -13.16 -9.49 -9.13
CA GLN A 180 -14.58 -9.27 -9.37
C GLN A 180 -14.83 -7.89 -10.00
N ALA A 181 -14.20 -6.83 -9.51
CA ALA A 181 -14.42 -5.47 -9.99
C ALA A 181 -13.82 -5.20 -11.38
N VAL A 182 -12.77 -5.93 -11.76
CA VAL A 182 -12.05 -5.74 -13.03
C VAL A 182 -12.54 -6.70 -14.12
N VAL A 183 -12.78 -7.96 -13.78
CA VAL A 183 -13.05 -9.04 -14.74
C VAL A 183 -14.49 -9.57 -14.63
N GLY A 184 -15.25 -9.16 -13.60
CA GLY A 184 -16.60 -9.65 -13.34
C GLY A 184 -16.67 -10.98 -12.57
N THR A 185 -15.53 -11.66 -12.37
CA THR A 185 -15.45 -12.92 -11.60
C THR A 185 -14.22 -12.96 -10.70
N GLY A 186 -14.40 -13.46 -9.47
CA GLY A 186 -13.32 -13.59 -8.49
C GLY A 186 -12.29 -14.68 -8.80
N HIS A 187 -12.61 -15.60 -9.71
CA HIS A 187 -11.74 -16.72 -10.09
C HIS A 187 -10.92 -16.45 -11.37
N ALA A 188 -10.88 -15.20 -11.84
CA ALA A 188 -10.13 -14.83 -13.03
C ALA A 188 -8.63 -15.16 -12.90
N ALA A 189 -8.05 -15.63 -14.01
CA ALA A 189 -6.62 -15.87 -14.14
C ALA A 189 -5.85 -14.54 -14.21
N LYS A 190 -4.59 -14.51 -13.77
CA LYS A 190 -3.76 -13.30 -13.75
C LYS A 190 -3.66 -12.60 -15.12
N GLY A 191 -3.50 -13.38 -16.20
CA GLY A 191 -3.47 -12.82 -17.57
C GLY A 191 -4.77 -12.15 -17.99
N GLN A 192 -5.93 -12.60 -17.48
CA GLN A 192 -7.22 -11.95 -17.78
C GLN A 192 -7.32 -10.59 -17.08
N VAL A 193 -6.83 -10.47 -15.85
CA VAL A 193 -6.78 -9.19 -15.13
C VAL A 193 -5.92 -8.19 -15.91
N GLN A 194 -4.73 -8.59 -16.33
CA GLN A 194 -3.81 -7.75 -17.10
C GLN A 194 -4.43 -7.24 -18.41
N GLU A 195 -5.09 -8.12 -19.16
CA GLU A 195 -5.77 -7.75 -20.41
C GLU A 195 -6.97 -6.82 -20.15
N MET A 196 -7.73 -7.04 -19.08
CA MET A 196 -8.83 -6.16 -18.70
C MET A 196 -8.33 -4.78 -18.26
N VAL A 197 -7.24 -4.70 -17.50
CA VAL A 197 -6.60 -3.42 -17.13
C VAL A 197 -6.19 -2.66 -18.38
N ARG A 198 -5.56 -3.33 -19.36
CA ARG A 198 -5.19 -2.73 -20.66
C ARG A 198 -6.41 -2.11 -21.35
N ARG A 199 -7.54 -2.85 -21.41
CA ARG A 199 -8.77 -2.38 -22.06
C ARG A 199 -9.43 -1.23 -21.32
N LEU A 200 -9.61 -1.35 -20.00
CA LEU A 200 -10.30 -0.35 -19.17
C LEU A 200 -9.55 0.99 -19.16
N LEU A 201 -8.23 0.95 -19.28
CA LEU A 201 -7.38 2.14 -19.32
C LEU A 201 -6.93 2.53 -20.74
N SER A 202 -7.41 1.83 -21.77
CA SER A 202 -7.05 2.06 -23.18
C SER A 202 -5.53 2.13 -23.44
N LEU A 203 -4.77 1.24 -22.80
CA LEU A 203 -3.30 1.19 -22.94
C LEU A 203 -2.89 0.53 -24.26
N ALA A 204 -1.88 1.10 -24.93
CA ALA A 204 -1.36 0.57 -26.19
C ALA A 204 -0.75 -0.84 -26.06
N ALA A 205 -0.14 -1.13 -24.90
CA ALA A 205 0.48 -2.41 -24.58
C ALA A 205 0.05 -2.87 -23.19
N ALA A 206 0.14 -4.18 -22.94
CA ALA A 206 -0.13 -4.74 -21.63
C ALA A 206 0.92 -4.24 -20.62
N PRO A 207 0.51 -3.71 -19.45
CA PRO A 207 1.45 -3.28 -18.40
C PRO A 207 2.19 -4.49 -17.83
N GLY A 208 3.36 -4.30 -17.22
CA GLY A 208 4.05 -5.37 -16.48
C GLY A 208 3.16 -5.94 -15.36
N ALA A 209 3.38 -7.20 -14.95
CA ALA A 209 2.50 -7.90 -14.03
C ALA A 209 2.24 -7.14 -12.71
N ASP A 210 3.29 -6.66 -12.04
CA ASP A 210 3.17 -5.91 -10.78
C ASP A 210 2.43 -4.57 -10.97
N ALA A 211 2.62 -3.91 -12.11
CA ALA A 211 1.92 -2.68 -12.46
C ALA A 211 0.43 -2.95 -12.78
N ALA A 212 0.13 -4.08 -13.42
CA ALA A 212 -1.23 -4.50 -13.72
C ALA A 212 -2.03 -4.77 -12.44
N ASP A 213 -1.45 -5.49 -11.49
CA ASP A 213 -2.08 -5.81 -10.21
C ASP A 213 -2.35 -4.51 -9.40
N ALA A 214 -1.40 -3.57 -9.38
CA ALA A 214 -1.60 -2.27 -8.75
C ALA A 214 -2.67 -1.39 -9.44
N LEU A 215 -2.68 -1.33 -10.78
CA LEU A 215 -3.72 -0.62 -11.54
C LEU A 215 -5.11 -1.26 -11.35
N ALA A 216 -5.18 -2.60 -11.28
CA ALA A 216 -6.41 -3.33 -10.99
C ALA A 216 -6.98 -2.93 -9.61
N CYS A 217 -6.11 -2.77 -8.61
CA CYS A 217 -6.51 -2.29 -7.28
C CYS A 217 -7.10 -0.88 -7.33
N ALA A 218 -6.46 0.04 -8.06
CA ALA A 218 -6.98 1.40 -8.27
C ALA A 218 -8.33 1.41 -9.00
N ILE A 219 -8.51 0.57 -10.03
CA ILE A 219 -9.77 0.40 -10.76
C ILE A 219 -10.86 -0.14 -9.83
N CYS A 220 -10.53 -1.14 -9.00
CA CYS A 220 -11.46 -1.69 -8.01
C CYS A 220 -11.99 -0.62 -7.07
N HIS A 221 -11.11 0.27 -6.60
CA HIS A 221 -11.49 1.39 -5.76
C HIS A 221 -12.38 2.40 -6.51
N ALA A 222 -11.99 2.73 -7.75
CA ALA A 222 -12.74 3.64 -8.61
C ALA A 222 -14.18 3.13 -8.87
N HIS A 223 -14.36 1.84 -9.15
CA HIS A 223 -15.68 1.22 -9.33
C HIS A 223 -16.44 1.02 -8.02
N GLY A 224 -15.75 0.70 -6.92
CA GLY A 224 -16.34 0.52 -5.60
C GLY A 224 -17.07 1.76 -5.08
N GLY A 225 -16.53 2.95 -5.40
CA GLY A 225 -17.14 4.24 -5.09
C GLY A 225 -18.41 4.58 -5.90
N GLN A 226 -18.80 3.78 -6.91
CA GLN A 226 -20.04 3.94 -7.68
C GLN A 226 -21.21 3.07 -7.19
N GLY A 227 -21.08 2.42 -6.04
CA GLY A 227 -22.17 1.61 -5.45
C GLY A 227 -21.98 0.11 -5.62
N LEU A 228 -21.02 -0.38 -6.41
CA LEU A 228 -20.58 -1.78 -6.37
C LEU A 228 -20.00 -2.17 -4.98
N GLY A 229 -19.44 -1.20 -4.25
CA GLY A 229 -19.02 -1.39 -2.85
C GLY A 229 -20.17 -1.61 -1.87
N ARG A 230 -21.35 -1.04 -2.15
CA ARG A 230 -22.58 -1.31 -1.35
C ARG A 230 -23.15 -2.69 -1.68
N PHE A 231 -23.06 -3.18 -2.91
CA PHE A 231 -23.52 -4.53 -3.26
C PHE A 231 -22.57 -5.63 -2.76
N ALA A 232 -21.25 -5.44 -2.82
CA ALA A 232 -20.28 -6.46 -2.42
C ALA A 232 -20.23 -6.71 -0.90
N THR A 233 -20.67 -5.76 -0.07
CA THR A 233 -20.80 -5.92 1.39
C THR A 233 -22.24 -6.05 1.88
N ALA A 234 -23.26 -5.75 1.07
CA ALA A 234 -24.66 -5.98 1.45
C ALA A 234 -24.99 -7.46 1.70
N GLY A 235 -24.23 -8.38 1.07
CA GLY A 235 -24.47 -9.82 1.13
C GLY A 235 -23.45 -10.65 1.91
N TYR A 236 -22.38 -10.09 2.50
CA TYR A 236 -21.33 -10.89 3.14
C TYR A 236 -20.96 -10.33 4.53
N ARG A 237 -20.90 -11.20 5.54
CA ARG A 237 -20.46 -10.88 6.91
C ARG A 237 -19.16 -11.62 7.21
N LEU A 238 -18.21 -10.95 7.87
CA LEU A 238 -17.01 -11.58 8.40
C LEU A 238 -17.37 -12.42 9.63
N LYS A 239 -17.11 -13.73 9.58
CA LYS A 239 -17.22 -14.65 10.73
C LYS A 239 -15.89 -15.41 10.87
N ARG A 240 -15.19 -15.22 11.99
CA ARG A 240 -13.88 -15.85 12.28
C ARG A 240 -12.84 -15.66 11.15
N GLY A 241 -12.70 -14.44 10.65
CA GLY A 241 -11.70 -14.09 9.62
C GLY A 241 -12.02 -14.57 8.20
N ARG A 242 -13.19 -15.18 7.97
CA ARG A 242 -13.65 -15.61 6.63
C ARG A 242 -14.90 -14.81 6.22
N LEU A 243 -14.94 -14.38 4.96
CA LEU A 243 -16.13 -13.80 4.34
C LEU A 243 -17.18 -14.92 4.14
N VAL A 244 -18.36 -14.75 4.74
CA VAL A 244 -19.48 -15.69 4.64
C VAL A 244 -20.70 -14.94 4.09
N ALA A 245 -21.39 -15.53 3.11
CA ALA A 245 -22.64 -14.95 2.60
C ALA A 245 -23.68 -14.83 3.72
N ARG A 246 -24.37 -13.70 3.82
CA ARG A 246 -25.54 -13.52 4.67
C ARG A 246 -26.63 -14.44 4.10
N GLY A 247 -26.91 -15.54 4.79
CA GLY A 247 -28.09 -16.34 4.51
C GLY A 247 -29.32 -15.44 4.64
N THR A 248 -30.16 -15.41 3.61
CA THR A 248 -31.50 -14.86 3.67
C THR A 248 -32.29 -15.70 4.66
N ALA A 249 -32.66 -15.12 5.81
CA ALA A 249 -33.66 -15.74 6.67
C ALA A 249 -34.97 -15.78 5.88
N ALA A 250 -35.49 -16.99 5.68
CA ALA A 250 -36.84 -17.23 5.18
C ALA A 250 -37.87 -16.78 6.23
#